data_AF-A0A2T5PCI2-F1
#
_entry.id   AF-A0A2T5PCI2-F1
#
_cell.length_a   1.000
_cell.length_b   1.000
_cell.length_c   1.000
_cell.angle_alpha   90.00
_cell.angle_beta   90.00
_cell.angle_gamma   90.00
#
_symmetry.space_group_name_H-M   'P 1'
#
loop_
_entity.id
_entity.type
_entity.pdbx_description
1 polymer ?
#
loop_
_entity_poly.entity_id
_entity_poly.type
_entity_poly.pdbx_seq_one_letter_code
_entity_poly.pdbx_strand_id
1 'polypeptide(L)'
;MKAALLIASLFLAFPCLADCSKEAQAAVGFMNRYLAYLEDVFERRSEQSVADWLAADGQVAPEFVAAYRQLEAEGYAHDSELGWGVDLLLDAQDHPDQGFALAACSEEPGVVLLRGVDWPQFEVAVWVASPEQGSQVLGAGLVNVPAHARASRSAPTADE
;
A
#
# COMPACT_ATOMS: atom_id res chain seq x y z
N MET A 1 -55.87 32.07 -5.15
CA MET A 1 -54.71 31.95 -4.25
C MET A 1 -54.11 30.58 -4.45
N LYS A 2 -52.95 30.47 -5.12
CA LYS A 2 -52.22 29.21 -5.28
C LYS A 2 -50.85 29.42 -4.64
N ALA A 3 -50.65 28.81 -3.47
CA ALA A 3 -49.37 28.79 -2.79
C ALA A 3 -48.46 27.78 -3.53
N ALA A 4 -47.41 28.29 -4.16
CA ALA A 4 -46.32 27.45 -4.65
C ALA A 4 -45.30 27.31 -3.52
N LEU A 5 -45.21 26.11 -2.96
CA LEU A 5 -44.23 25.74 -1.96
C LEU A 5 -42.90 25.47 -2.70
N LEU A 6 -41.97 26.42 -2.64
CA LEU A 6 -40.61 26.25 -3.13
C LEU A 6 -39.80 25.48 -2.08
N ILE A 7 -39.60 24.20 -2.31
CA ILE A 7 -38.68 23.37 -1.52
C ILE A 7 -37.27 23.70 -2.00
N ALA A 8 -36.53 24.45 -1.19
CA ALA A 8 -35.11 24.68 -1.39
C ALA A 8 -34.36 23.37 -1.07
N SER A 9 -33.99 22.62 -2.11
CA SER A 9 -33.09 21.48 -2.00
C SER A 9 -31.70 21.99 -1.64
N LEU A 10 -31.38 21.93 -0.34
CA LEU A 10 -30.03 22.13 0.17
C LEU A 10 -29.16 20.97 -0.33
N PHE A 11 -28.42 21.20 -1.42
CA PHE A 11 -27.35 20.31 -1.84
C PHE A 11 -26.30 20.29 -0.73
N LEU A 12 -26.37 19.27 0.14
CA LEU A 12 -25.22 18.85 0.92
C LEU A 12 -24.16 18.44 -0.09
N ALA A 13 -23.17 19.30 -0.29
CA ALA A 13 -21.95 18.93 -0.96
C ALA A 13 -21.33 17.81 -0.12
N PHE A 14 -21.54 16.56 -0.55
CA PHE A 14 -20.69 15.48 -0.12
C PHE A 14 -19.26 15.93 -0.39
N PRO A 15 -18.33 15.81 0.58
CA PRO A 15 -16.92 16.00 0.27
C PRO A 15 -16.63 15.09 -0.91
N CYS A 16 -16.30 15.72 -2.03
CA CYS A 16 -15.85 15.05 -3.24
C CYS A 16 -14.80 14.03 -2.77
N LEU A 17 -14.93 12.76 -3.18
CA LEU A 17 -13.84 11.79 -3.05
C LEU A 17 -12.57 12.51 -3.48
N ALA A 18 -11.67 12.77 -2.53
CA ALA A 18 -10.48 13.54 -2.81
C ALA A 18 -9.71 12.79 -3.89
N ASP A 19 -9.46 13.46 -5.01
CA ASP A 19 -8.60 12.92 -6.07
C ASP A 19 -7.22 12.65 -5.46
N CYS A 20 -6.91 11.38 -5.20
CA CYS A 20 -5.62 10.94 -4.67
C CYS A 20 -4.61 10.68 -5.79
N SER A 21 -4.74 11.29 -6.98
CA SER A 21 -3.93 10.97 -8.15
C SER A 21 -2.42 11.04 -7.91
N LYS A 22 -1.93 11.99 -7.11
CA LYS A 22 -0.50 12.11 -6.80
C LYS A 22 -0.01 11.02 -5.86
N GLU A 23 -0.78 10.74 -4.81
CA GLU A 23 -0.53 9.69 -3.84
C GLU A 23 -0.61 8.31 -4.51
N ALA A 24 -1.59 8.11 -5.41
CA ALA A 24 -1.73 6.92 -6.22
C ALA A 24 -0.52 6.73 -7.15
N GLN A 25 -0.04 7.79 -7.80
CA GLN A 25 1.16 7.71 -8.63
C GLN A 25 2.38 7.32 -7.79
N ALA A 26 2.53 7.92 -6.60
CA ALA A 26 3.59 7.58 -5.66
C ALA A 26 3.51 6.11 -5.20
N ALA A 27 2.32 5.65 -4.81
CA ALA A 27 2.06 4.30 -4.34
C ALA A 27 2.32 3.24 -5.43
N VAL A 28 1.74 3.43 -6.63
CA VAL A 28 1.95 2.53 -7.78
C VAL A 28 3.42 2.50 -8.17
N GLY A 29 4.06 3.68 -8.24
CA GLY A 29 5.47 3.77 -8.58
C GLY A 29 6.36 3.05 -7.58
N PHE A 30 6.06 3.16 -6.28
CA PHE A 30 6.79 2.46 -5.22
C PHE A 30 6.64 0.94 -5.31
N MET A 31 5.41 0.41 -5.38
CA MET A 31 5.20 -1.04 -5.41
C MET A 31 5.78 -1.68 -6.68
N ASN A 32 5.71 -1.00 -7.83
CA ASN A 32 6.30 -1.54 -9.06
C ASN A 32 7.84 -1.50 -9.04
N ARG A 33 8.46 -0.53 -8.35
CA ARG A 33 9.91 -0.57 -8.09
C ARG A 33 10.27 -1.70 -7.12
N TYR A 34 9.42 -1.98 -6.14
CA TYR A 34 9.64 -3.08 -5.21
C TYR A 34 9.63 -4.44 -5.92
N LEU A 35 8.67 -4.67 -6.82
CA LEU A 35 8.64 -5.90 -7.62
C LEU A 35 9.87 -6.03 -8.53
N ALA A 36 10.33 -4.94 -9.15
CA ALA A 36 11.57 -4.95 -9.92
C ALA A 36 12.80 -5.30 -9.06
N TYR A 37 12.83 -4.82 -7.82
CA TYR A 37 13.85 -5.20 -6.86
C TYR A 37 13.77 -6.69 -6.46
N LEU A 38 12.57 -7.23 -6.23
CA LEU A 38 12.39 -8.66 -5.96
C LEU A 38 12.90 -9.52 -7.11
N GLU A 39 12.63 -9.11 -8.35
CA GLU A 39 13.16 -9.76 -9.55
C GLU A 39 14.70 -9.69 -9.58
N ASP A 40 15.30 -8.54 -9.26
CA ASP A 40 16.75 -8.41 -9.17
C ASP A 40 17.37 -9.33 -8.11
N VAL A 41 16.69 -9.53 -6.97
CA VAL A 41 17.12 -10.48 -5.93
C VAL A 41 16.98 -11.92 -6.43
N PHE A 42 15.84 -12.26 -7.05
CA PHE A 42 15.56 -13.59 -7.59
C PHE A 42 16.58 -14.00 -8.67
N GLU A 43 16.87 -13.10 -9.61
CA GLU A 43 17.86 -13.28 -10.67
C GLU A 43 19.32 -13.11 -10.17
N ARG A 44 19.51 -12.88 -8.86
CA ARG A 44 20.82 -12.68 -8.21
C ARG A 44 21.62 -11.52 -8.78
N ARG A 45 20.93 -10.49 -9.28
CA ARG A 45 21.50 -9.19 -9.65
C ARG A 45 21.70 -8.27 -8.44
N SER A 46 21.00 -8.55 -7.33
CA SER A 46 21.15 -7.85 -6.06
C SER A 46 21.25 -8.83 -4.89
N GLU A 47 22.08 -8.49 -3.90
CA GLU A 47 22.14 -9.14 -2.58
C GLU A 47 21.70 -8.16 -1.46
N GLN A 48 21.16 -7.00 -1.84
CA GLN A 48 20.70 -5.98 -0.90
C GLN A 48 19.52 -6.52 -0.09
N SER A 49 19.47 -6.20 1.21
CA SER A 49 18.30 -6.50 2.04
C SER A 49 17.13 -5.56 1.69
N VAL A 50 15.90 -5.96 1.99
CA VAL A 50 14.71 -5.11 1.78
C VAL A 50 14.86 -3.79 2.56
N ALA A 51 15.35 -3.86 3.80
CA ALA A 51 15.55 -2.69 4.63
C ALA A 51 16.58 -1.70 4.03
N ASP A 52 17.65 -2.21 3.41
CA ASP A 52 18.66 -1.36 2.78
C ASP A 52 18.18 -0.82 1.44
N TRP A 53 17.37 -1.58 0.70
CA TRP A 53 16.71 -1.10 -0.51
C TRP A 53 15.75 0.04 -0.20
N LEU A 54 14.90 -0.13 0.82
CA LEU A 54 14.01 0.93 1.33
C LEU A 54 14.79 2.17 1.75
N ALA A 55 15.91 2.00 2.46
CA ALA A 55 16.74 3.12 2.89
C ALA A 55 17.42 3.87 1.74
N ALA A 56 17.60 3.23 0.59
CA ALA A 56 18.18 3.82 -0.62
C ALA A 56 17.14 4.50 -1.52
N ASP A 57 15.84 4.18 -1.38
CA ASP A 57 14.78 4.80 -2.18
C ASP A 57 14.50 6.22 -1.67
N GLY A 58 14.80 7.22 -2.51
CA GLY A 58 14.64 8.64 -2.17
C GLY A 58 13.20 9.12 -1.96
N GLN A 59 12.21 8.26 -2.19
CA GLN A 59 10.80 8.52 -1.95
C GLN A 59 10.28 7.86 -0.67
N VAL A 60 11.06 6.98 -0.03
CA VAL A 60 10.69 6.29 1.21
C VAL A 60 11.03 7.16 2.41
N ALA A 61 10.09 7.29 3.35
CA ALA A 61 10.31 8.04 4.58
C ALA A 61 11.19 7.25 5.56
N PRO A 62 12.11 7.90 6.31
CA PRO A 62 12.98 7.23 7.27
C PRO A 62 12.22 6.42 8.34
N GLU A 63 11.04 6.89 8.77
CA GLU A 63 10.17 6.19 9.70
C GLU A 63 9.61 4.88 9.14
N PHE A 64 9.41 4.78 7.82
CA PHE A 64 9.00 3.54 7.17
C PHE A 64 10.13 2.50 7.28
N VAL A 65 11.37 2.89 7.00
CA VAL A 65 12.56 2.02 7.14
C VAL A 65 12.69 1.53 8.59
N ALA A 66 12.52 2.43 9.55
CA ALA A 66 12.61 2.09 10.97
C ALA A 66 11.51 1.09 11.38
N ALA A 67 10.27 1.32 10.95
CA ALA A 67 9.15 0.42 11.21
C ALA A 67 9.33 -0.95 10.55
N TYR A 68 9.86 -0.99 9.33
CA TYR A 68 10.18 -2.25 8.64
C TYR A 68 11.19 -3.07 9.45
N ARG A 69 12.33 -2.47 9.81
CA ARG A 69 13.40 -3.15 10.57
C ARG A 69 12.90 -3.66 11.91
N GLN A 70 12.05 -2.88 12.59
CA GLN A 70 11.45 -3.30 13.84
C GLN A 70 10.56 -4.53 13.62
N LEU A 71 9.63 -4.47 12.66
CA LEU A 71 8.69 -5.55 12.41
C LEU A 71 9.41 -6.83 11.94
N GLU A 72 10.43 -6.70 11.10
CA GLU A 72 11.28 -7.82 10.66
C GLU A 72 12.00 -8.49 11.85
N ALA A 73 12.62 -7.69 12.73
CA ALA A 73 13.28 -8.20 13.93
C ALA A 73 12.31 -8.89 14.90
N GLU A 74 11.10 -8.35 15.06
CA GLU A 74 10.03 -8.97 15.84
C GLU A 74 9.61 -10.32 15.25
N GLY A 75 9.53 -10.42 13.93
CA GLY A 75 9.24 -11.66 13.21
C GLY A 75 10.29 -12.73 13.49
N TYR A 76 11.58 -12.41 13.32
CA TYR A 76 12.66 -13.38 13.59
C TYR A 76 12.82 -13.73 15.07
N ALA A 77 12.41 -12.84 15.99
CA ALA A 77 12.32 -13.18 17.40
C ALA A 77 11.17 -14.15 17.71
N HIS A 78 10.10 -14.13 16.90
CA HIS A 78 8.96 -15.03 17.01
C HIS A 78 9.25 -16.40 16.36
N ASP A 79 9.75 -16.40 15.13
CA ASP A 79 10.18 -17.58 14.38
C ASP A 79 11.52 -17.28 13.69
N SER A 80 12.60 -17.90 14.17
CA SER A 80 13.95 -17.64 13.67
C SER A 80 14.21 -18.15 12.26
N GLU A 81 13.39 -19.06 11.74
CA GLU A 81 13.55 -19.63 10.41
C GLU A 81 12.74 -18.82 9.38
N LEU A 82 11.48 -18.51 9.70
CA LEU A 82 10.53 -17.94 8.74
C LEU A 82 10.17 -16.48 8.99
N GLY A 83 10.53 -15.92 10.15
CA GLY A 83 10.04 -14.60 10.56
C GLY A 83 8.52 -14.57 10.64
N TRP A 84 7.88 -13.68 9.88
CA TRP A 84 6.41 -13.64 9.77
C TRP A 84 5.83 -14.60 8.73
N GLY A 85 6.67 -15.31 7.97
CA GLY A 85 6.23 -16.24 6.91
C GLY A 85 5.55 -15.57 5.72
N VAL A 86 5.68 -14.25 5.58
CA VAL A 86 5.13 -13.44 4.50
C VAL A 86 6.11 -12.31 4.16
N ASP A 87 5.99 -11.77 2.95
CA ASP A 87 6.57 -10.48 2.60
C ASP A 87 5.80 -9.36 3.31
N LEU A 88 6.50 -8.56 4.10
CA LEU A 88 5.91 -7.53 4.95
C LEU A 88 5.30 -6.35 4.17
N LEU A 89 5.82 -6.06 2.97
CA LEU A 89 5.36 -4.96 2.11
C LEU A 89 4.17 -5.38 1.25
N LEU A 90 4.11 -6.65 0.89
CA LEU A 90 3.01 -7.25 0.13
C LEU A 90 1.86 -7.74 1.03
N ASP A 91 2.12 -8.03 2.31
CA ASP A 91 1.21 -8.76 3.21
C ASP A 91 0.75 -10.11 2.62
N ALA A 92 1.67 -10.78 1.91
CA ALA A 92 1.41 -12.02 1.19
C ALA A 92 2.70 -12.83 0.98
N GLN A 93 2.55 -14.08 0.49
CA GLN A 93 3.69 -14.92 0.10
C GLN A 93 4.03 -14.82 -1.39
N ASP A 94 3.09 -14.33 -2.21
CA ASP A 94 3.20 -14.25 -3.67
C ASP A 94 2.74 -12.87 -4.14
N HIS A 95 2.95 -12.53 -5.41
CA HIS A 95 2.60 -11.22 -5.97
C HIS A 95 2.15 -11.29 -7.44
N PRO A 96 1.44 -10.27 -7.96
CA PRO A 96 1.16 -10.14 -9.39
C PRO A 96 2.45 -10.02 -10.23
N ASP A 97 2.47 -10.61 -11.43
CA ASP A 97 3.62 -10.54 -12.34
C ASP A 97 3.64 -9.23 -13.14
N GLN A 98 2.46 -8.68 -13.44
CA GLN A 98 2.33 -7.46 -14.27
C GLN A 98 2.29 -6.17 -13.45
N GLY A 99 2.63 -6.27 -12.16
CA GLY A 99 2.66 -5.16 -11.23
C GLY A 99 1.30 -4.69 -10.76
N PHE A 100 1.27 -3.45 -10.27
CA PHE A 100 0.14 -2.86 -9.58
C PHE A 100 -0.49 -1.70 -10.36
N ALA A 101 -1.79 -1.55 -10.18
CA ALA A 101 -2.58 -0.40 -10.59
C ALA A 101 -3.42 0.13 -9.43
N LEU A 102 -3.87 1.39 -9.53
CA LEU A 102 -4.80 1.96 -8.56
C LEU A 102 -6.11 1.15 -8.53
N ALA A 103 -6.52 0.71 -7.34
CA ALA A 103 -7.84 0.14 -7.09
C ALA A 103 -8.80 1.24 -6.60
N ALA A 104 -8.43 1.91 -5.50
CA ALA A 104 -9.23 2.97 -4.90
C ALA A 104 -8.39 3.91 -4.01
N CYS A 105 -8.89 5.13 -3.82
CA CYS A 105 -8.47 5.97 -2.71
C CYS A 105 -9.20 5.50 -1.44
N SER A 106 -8.46 5.18 -0.38
CA SER A 106 -9.09 4.78 0.89
C SER A 106 -9.81 5.96 1.54
N GLU A 107 -10.76 5.67 2.43
CA GLU A 107 -11.33 6.67 3.34
C GLU A 107 -10.32 7.09 4.42
N GLU A 108 -9.30 6.26 4.68
CA GLU A 108 -8.18 6.61 5.55
C GLU A 108 -7.22 7.59 4.86
N PRO A 109 -6.99 8.80 5.41
CA PRO A 109 -6.15 9.80 4.78
C PRO A 109 -4.74 9.31 4.42
N GLY A 110 -4.37 9.52 3.15
CA GLY A 110 -3.07 9.14 2.61
C GLY A 110 -2.93 7.64 2.28
N VAL A 111 -3.91 6.80 2.62
CA VAL A 111 -3.87 5.38 2.27
C VAL A 111 -4.46 5.19 0.87
N VAL A 112 -3.71 4.51 0.01
CA VAL A 112 -4.10 4.17 -1.35
C VAL A 112 -4.17 2.65 -1.46
N LEU A 113 -5.28 2.14 -1.98
CA LEU A 113 -5.44 0.72 -2.28
C LEU A 113 -5.01 0.46 -3.72
N LEU A 114 -4.08 -0.47 -3.87
CA LEU A 114 -3.60 -0.95 -5.16
C LEU A 114 -4.10 -2.38 -5.38
N ARG A 115 -4.22 -2.76 -6.65
CA ARG A 115 -4.52 -4.13 -7.07
C ARG A 115 -3.52 -4.65 -8.09
N GLY A 116 -3.32 -5.95 -8.13
CA GLY A 116 -2.57 -6.60 -9.20
C GLY A 116 -3.18 -6.35 -10.58
N VAL A 117 -2.34 -6.09 -11.58
CA VAL A 117 -2.78 -5.86 -12.97
C VAL A 117 -3.33 -7.16 -13.58
N ASP A 118 -2.62 -8.26 -13.36
CA ASP A 118 -2.94 -9.62 -13.79
C ASP A 118 -3.58 -10.48 -12.69
N TRP A 119 -3.52 -10.02 -11.43
CA TRP A 119 -4.21 -10.61 -10.29
C TRP A 119 -5.08 -9.58 -9.56
N PRO A 120 -6.28 -9.23 -10.08
CA PRO A 120 -7.09 -8.14 -9.53
C PRO A 120 -7.65 -8.37 -8.12
N GLN A 121 -7.64 -9.61 -7.63
CA GLN A 121 -8.06 -9.98 -6.26
C GLN A 121 -6.91 -9.82 -5.25
N PHE A 122 -5.69 -9.65 -5.73
CA PHE A 122 -4.55 -9.27 -4.91
C PHE A 122 -4.61 -7.76 -4.69
N GLU A 123 -4.82 -7.35 -3.45
CA GLU A 123 -4.82 -5.94 -3.06
C GLU A 123 -3.75 -5.66 -2.01
N VAL A 124 -3.13 -4.49 -2.09
CA VAL A 124 -2.16 -4.02 -1.10
C VAL A 124 -2.43 -2.56 -0.77
N ALA A 125 -2.36 -2.22 0.52
CA ALA A 125 -2.49 -0.86 0.99
C ALA A 125 -1.12 -0.19 1.10
N VAL A 126 -1.01 1.04 0.59
CA VAL A 126 0.20 1.87 0.68
C VAL A 126 -0.17 3.20 1.33
N TRP A 127 0.58 3.60 2.35
CA TRP A 127 0.40 4.89 3.00
C TRP A 127 1.38 5.91 2.43
N VAL A 128 0.86 7.04 1.96
CA VAL A 128 1.62 8.10 1.31
C VAL A 128 1.32 9.43 2.00
N ALA A 129 2.38 10.20 2.27
CA ALA A 129 2.28 11.55 2.79
C ALA A 129 1.51 12.45 1.81
N SER A 130 0.92 13.53 2.32
CA SER A 130 0.17 14.45 1.46
C SER A 130 1.07 15.09 0.40
N PRO A 131 0.52 15.65 -0.70
CA PRO A 131 1.32 16.27 -1.75
C PRO A 131 2.08 17.49 -1.26
N GLU A 132 1.56 18.16 -0.21
CA GLU A 132 2.21 19.28 0.47
C GLU A 132 3.47 18.83 1.24
N GLN A 133 3.53 17.56 1.61
CA GLN A 133 4.64 16.91 2.31
C GLN A 133 5.56 16.14 1.33
N GLY A 134 5.37 16.31 0.02
CA GLY A 134 6.26 15.75 -1.01
C GLY A 134 5.93 14.31 -1.45
N SER A 135 4.78 13.76 -1.05
CA SER A 135 4.33 12.41 -1.48
C SER A 135 5.32 11.28 -1.18
N GLN A 136 5.99 11.38 -0.02
CA GLN A 136 6.82 10.30 0.52
C GLN A 136 5.98 9.07 0.88
N VAL A 137 6.53 7.88 0.67
CA VAL A 137 5.89 6.63 1.09
C VAL A 137 6.20 6.38 2.56
N LEU A 138 5.14 6.27 3.35
CA LEU A 138 5.19 6.14 4.80
C LEU A 138 5.04 4.68 5.26
N GLY A 139 4.43 3.83 4.45
CA GLY A 139 4.19 2.43 4.78
C GLY A 139 3.58 1.64 3.63
N ALA A 140 3.65 0.32 3.70
CA ALA A 140 3.01 -0.60 2.77
C ALA A 140 2.71 -1.94 3.45
N GLY A 141 1.65 -2.61 3.02
CA GLY A 141 1.26 -3.93 3.54
C GLY A 141 1.06 -3.92 5.05
N LEU A 142 1.89 -4.68 5.78
CA LEU A 142 1.86 -4.77 7.24
C LEU A 142 2.60 -3.63 7.95
N VAL A 143 3.45 -2.91 7.22
CA VAL A 143 4.40 -1.96 7.82
C VAL A 143 3.84 -0.56 7.80
N ASN A 144 3.63 -0.01 9.00
CA ASN A 144 3.19 1.37 9.22
C ASN A 144 1.84 1.75 8.56
N VAL A 145 1.07 0.77 8.07
CA VAL A 145 -0.31 0.99 7.60
C VAL A 145 -1.28 0.69 8.75
N PRO A 146 -2.25 1.58 9.07
CA PRO A 146 -3.26 1.32 10.08
C PRO A 146 -4.03 0.02 9.81
N ALA A 147 -4.21 -0.82 10.82
CA ALA A 147 -4.75 -2.18 10.64
C ALA A 147 -6.14 -2.21 9.97
N HIS A 148 -7.00 -1.22 10.26
CA HIS A 148 -8.33 -1.11 9.65
C HIS A 148 -8.31 -0.61 8.20
N ALA A 149 -7.18 -0.06 7.74
CA ALA A 149 -6.98 0.47 6.40
C ALA A 149 -6.14 -0.46 5.51
N ARG A 150 -5.65 -1.59 6.05
CA ARG A 150 -4.94 -2.62 5.28
C ARG A 150 -5.91 -3.30 4.32
N ALA A 151 -5.36 -3.77 3.19
CA ALA A 151 -6.13 -4.62 2.29
C ALA A 151 -6.59 -5.88 3.03
N SER A 152 -7.79 -6.36 2.72
CA SER A 152 -8.25 -7.63 3.26
C SER A 152 -7.40 -8.74 2.66
N ARG A 153 -6.80 -9.60 3.50
CA ARG A 153 -6.21 -10.83 2.98
C ARG A 153 -7.29 -11.59 2.23
N SER A 154 -7.10 -11.81 0.94
CA SER A 154 -7.94 -12.73 0.18
C SER A 154 -7.81 -14.07 0.90
N ALA A 155 -8.86 -14.52 1.58
CA ALA A 155 -8.88 -15.86 2.12
C ALA A 155 -8.59 -16.80 0.93
N PRO A 156 -7.72 -17.82 1.08
CA PRO A 156 -7.62 -18.85 0.05
C PRO A 156 -9.04 -19.34 -0.18
N THR A 157 -9.52 -19.24 -1.43
CA THR A 157 -10.76 -19.90 -1.80
C THR A 157 -10.56 -21.36 -1.43
N ALA A 158 -11.42 -21.87 -0.55
CA ALA A 158 -11.36 -23.23 -0.05
C ALA A 158 -11.73 -24.19 -1.19
N ASP A 159 -10.83 -24.37 -2.15
CA ASP A 159 -10.90 -25.28 -3.29
C ASP A 159 -9.49 -25.43 -3.91
N GLU A 160 -8.53 -25.95 -3.13
CA GLU A 160 -7.34 -26.68 -3.63
C GLU A 160 -7.11 -27.96 -2.80
#